data_AF-A0A6P1B9F0-F1
#
_entry.id   AF-A0A6P1B9F0-F1
#
_cell.length_a   1.000
_cell.length_b   1.000
_cell.length_c   1.000
_cell.angle_alpha   90.00
_cell.angle_beta   90.00
_cell.angle_gamma   90.00
#
_symmetry.space_group_name_H-M   'P 1'
#
loop_
_entity.id
_entity.type
_entity.pdbx_description
1 polymer ?
#
loop_
_entity_poly.entity_id
_entity_poly.type
_entity_poly.pdbx_seq_one_letter_code
_entity_poly.pdbx_strand_id
1 'polypeptide(L)' 'MHFSEWMSRNGETNPGFGKKAGWSGETVRRYRAGEREPDHAAMATIYALTSGCVTPNDWVGVGPRNVDQKAEQLST' A
#
# COMPACT_ATOMS: atom_id res chain seq x y z
N MET A 1 9.20 3.27 -4.62
CA MET A 1 8.47 4.07 -3.62
C MET A 1 7.30 3.23 -3.17
N HIS A 2 7.22 2.94 -1.87
CA HIS A 2 6.17 2.07 -1.34
C HIS A 2 4.81 2.75 -1.33
N PHE A 3 3.74 1.97 -1.53
CA PHE A 3 2.37 2.50 -1.47
C PHE A 3 2.07 3.22 -0.14
N SER A 4 2.56 2.68 0.98
CA SER A 4 2.46 3.29 2.31
C SER A 4 3.19 4.63 2.40
N GLU A 5 4.37 4.72 1.79
CA GLU A 5 5.17 5.94 1.74
C GLU A 5 4.50 7.01 0.88
N TRP A 6 3.99 6.64 -0.31
CA TRP A 6 3.26 7.56 -1.18
C TRP A 6 2.02 8.13 -0.48
N MET A 7 1.23 7.29 0.20
CA MET A 7 0.07 7.74 0.98
C MET A 7 0.47 8.77 2.04
N SER A 8 1.52 8.49 2.80
CA SER A 8 2.03 9.40 3.84
C SER A 8 2.57 10.71 3.27
N ARG A 9 3.33 10.68 2.17
CA ARG A 9 3.90 11.89 1.55
C ARG A 9 2.83 12.81 0.94
N ASN A 10 1.74 12.23 0.42
CA ASN A 10 0.65 12.99 -0.20
C ASN A 10 -0.47 13.36 0.78
N GLY A 11 -0.35 13.00 2.06
CA GLY A 11 -1.41 13.21 3.05
C GLY A 11 -2.70 12.46 2.73
N GLU A 12 -2.60 11.37 1.96
CA GLU A 12 -3.76 10.62 1.48
C GLU A 12 -4.28 9.69 2.57
N THR A 13 -5.60 9.68 2.77
CA THR A 13 -6.25 8.83 3.77
C THR A 13 -6.76 7.54 3.14
N ASN A 14 -6.81 6.45 3.91
CA ASN A 14 -7.37 5.18 3.46
C ASN A 14 -8.78 5.32 2.84
N PRO A 15 -9.77 5.99 3.48
CA PRO A 15 -11.08 6.20 2.87
C PRO A 15 -11.02 7.13 1.64
N GLY A 16 -10.14 8.14 1.63
CA GLY A 16 -9.97 9.05 0.50
C GLY A 16 -9.47 8.32 -0.75
N PHE A 17 -8.40 7.54 -0.61
CA PHE A 17 -7.89 6.69 -1.68
C PHE A 17 -8.91 5.63 -2.09
N GLY A 18 -9.59 5.02 -1.12
CA GLY A 18 -10.65 4.04 -1.37
C GLY A 18 -11.75 4.61 -2.26
N LYS A 19 -12.23 5.83 -1.97
CA LYS A 19 -13.24 6.50 -2.79
C LYS A 19 -12.76 6.73 -4.24
N LYS A 20 -11.49 7.06 -4.44
CA LYS A 20 -10.88 7.23 -5.78
C LYS A 20 -10.75 5.92 -6.55
N ALA A 21 -10.39 4.85 -5.84
CA ALA A 21 -10.17 3.52 -6.42
C ALA A 21 -11.44 2.66 -6.52
N GLY A 22 -12.56 3.10 -5.94
CA GLY A 22 -13.78 2.31 -5.84
C GLY A 22 -13.73 1.21 -4.77
N TRP A 23 -12.90 1.37 -3.74
CA TRP A 23 -12.69 0.41 -2.66
C TRP A 23 -13.09 0.98 -1.30
N SER A 24 -13.39 0.09 -0.36
CA SER A 24 -13.52 0.46 1.04
C SER A 24 -12.18 0.91 1.61
N GLY A 25 -12.20 1.85 2.56
CA GLY A 25 -10.98 2.28 3.26
C GLY A 25 -10.25 1.13 3.96
N GLU A 26 -10.98 0.09 4.39
CA GLU A 26 -10.37 -1.12 4.94
C GLU A 26 -9.58 -1.93 3.90
N THR A 27 -10.06 -2.03 2.66
CA THR A 27 -9.30 -2.68 1.57
C THR A 27 -7.97 -1.96 1.35
N VAL A 28 -7.99 -0.62 1.33
CA VAL A 28 -6.78 0.20 1.22
C VAL A 28 -5.84 -0.01 2.41
N ARG A 29 -6.39 -0.10 3.64
CA ARG A 29 -5.62 -0.38 4.85
C ARG A 29 -4.86 -1.71 4.73
N ARG A 30 -5.54 -2.77 4.28
CA ARG A 30 -4.93 -4.10 4.12
C ARG A 30 -3.82 -4.11 3.08
N TYR A 31 -4.00 -3.39 1.96
CA TYR A 31 -2.94 -3.20 0.97
C TYR A 31 -1.75 -2.42 1.53
N ARG A 32 -2.00 -1.36 2.30
CA ARG A 32 -0.97 -0.54 2.93
C ARG A 32 -0.17 -1.31 3.98
N ALA A 33 -0.83 -2.18 4.75
CA ALA A 33 -0.22 -2.99 5.79
C ALA A 33 0.44 -4.27 5.26
N GLY A 34 0.29 -4.58 3.97
CA GLY A 34 0.78 -5.83 3.38
C GLY A 34 0.02 -7.08 3.85
N GLU A 35 -1.14 -6.91 4.49
CA GLU A 35 -2.02 -8.02 4.92
C GLU A 35 -2.74 -8.67 3.74
N ARG A 36 -2.86 -7.95 2.63
CA ARG A 36 -3.44 -8.42 1.38
C ARG A 36 -2.58 -7.93 0.22
N GLU A 37 -2.29 -8.84 -0.70
CA GLU A 37 -1.67 -8.47 -1.97
C GLU A 37 -2.78 -8.01 -2.95
N PRO A 38 -2.62 -6.83 -3.60
CA PRO A 38 -3.55 -6.41 -4.63
C PRO A 38 -3.45 -7.33 -5.85
N ASP A 39 -4.57 -7.64 -6.45
CA ASP A 39 -4.64 -8.36 -7.73
C ASP A 39 -4.23 -7.43 -8.91
N HIS A 40 -4.03 -7.98 -10.11
CA HIS A 40 -3.51 -7.25 -11.28
C HIS A 40 -4.32 -5.98 -11.60
N ALA A 41 -5.64 -6.04 -11.50
CA ALA A 41 -6.51 -4.88 -11.71
C ALA A 41 -6.30 -3.81 -10.63
N ALA A 42 -6.16 -4.22 -9.36
CA ALA A 42 -5.88 -3.30 -8.27
C ALA A 42 -4.49 -2.66 -8.40
N MET A 43 -3.46 -3.41 -8.80
CA MET A 43 -2.14 -2.85 -9.08
C MET A 43 -2.19 -1.81 -10.21
N ALA A 44 -2.92 -2.07 -11.29
CA ALA A 44 -3.11 -1.11 -12.38
C ALA A 44 -3.83 0.17 -11.93
N THR A 45 -4.87 0.05 -11.09
CA THR A 45 -5.59 1.20 -10.51
C THR A 45 -4.67 2.03 -9.63
N ILE A 46 -3.86 1.40 -8.77
CA ILE A 46 -2.93 2.13 -7.90
C ILE A 46 -1.86 2.83 -8.75
N TYR A 47 -1.32 2.15 -9.77
CA TYR A 47 -0.37 2.77 -10.70
C TYR A 47 -0.95 4.02 -11.37
N ALA A 48 -2.18 3.95 -11.86
CA ALA A 48 -2.86 5.10 -12.49
C ALA A 48 -3.11 6.25 -11.49
N LEU A 49 -3.64 5.95 -10.30
CA LEU A 49 -3.97 6.97 -9.28
C LEU A 49 -2.75 7.64 -8.66
N THR A 50 -1.61 6.96 -8.67
CA THR A 50 -0.33 7.47 -8.17
C THR A 50 0.54 8.08 -9.27
N SER A 51 0.00 8.22 -10.49
CA SER A 51 0.72 8.70 -11.67
C SER A 51 2.05 7.95 -11.92
N GLY A 52 2.05 6.66 -11.64
CA GLY A 52 3.21 5.78 -11.82
C GLY A 52 4.27 5.85 -10.71
N CYS A 53 4.07 6.62 -9.64
CA CYS A 53 4.99 6.62 -8.50
C CYS A 53 5.04 5.26 -7.80
N VAL A 54 3.91 4.56 -7.73
CA VAL A 54 3.82 3.24 -7.12
C VAL A 54 3.59 2.20 -8.22
N THR A 55 4.60 1.35 -8.43
CA THR A 55 4.64 0.35 -9.50
C THR A 55 4.29 -1.04 -8.98
N PRO A 56 3.76 -1.97 -9.80
CA PRO A 56 3.48 -3.36 -9.39
C PRO A 56 4.67 -4.06 -8.72
N ASN A 57 5.88 -3.72 -9.15
CA ASN A 57 7.16 -4.18 -8.61
C ASN A 57 7.38 -3.85 -7.12
N ASP A 58 6.58 -2.93 -6.57
CA ASP A 58 6.57 -2.56 -5.16
C ASP A 58 5.89 -3.62 -4.27
N TRP A 59 4.97 -4.41 -4.85
CA TRP A 59 4.27 -5.50 -4.18
C TRP A 59 4.88 -6.86 -4.49
N VAL A 60 5.32 -7.05 -5.74
CA VAL A 60 5.97 -8.29 -6.19
C VAL A 60 7.43 -8.21 -5.76
N GLY A 61 7.72 -8.62 -4.52
CA GLY A 61 9.01 -8.42 -3.84
C GLY A 61 10.26 -8.76 -4.67
N VAL A 62 10.81 -7.76 -5.37
CA VAL A 62 12.15 -7.79 -5.96
C VAL A 62 13.06 -6.83 -5.17
N GLY A 63 13.21 -7.09 -3.88
CA GLY A 63 14.05 -6.31 -2.98
C GLY A 63 13.86 -6.74 -1.53
N PRO A 64 14.90 -6.63 -0.68
CA PRO A 64 14.86 -7.17 0.67
C PRO A 64 13.69 -6.54 1.43
N ARG A 65 12.78 -7.41 1.86
CA ARG A 65 11.69 -7.04 2.77
C ARG A 65 12.37 -6.50 4.01
N ASN A 66 12.32 -5.19 4.26
CA ASN A 66 12.58 -4.69 5.59
C ASN A 66 11.49 -5.27 6.49
N VAL A 67 11.77 -6.44 7.04
CA VAL A 67 11.01 -7.16 8.07
C VAL A 67 11.00 -6.43 9.41
N ASP A 68 11.47 -5.19 9.44
CA ASP A 68 11.63 -4.39 10.64
C ASP A 68 10.41 -3.49 10.88
N GLN A 69 9.25 -4.07 11.19
CA GLN A 69 8.16 -3.37 11.88
C GLN A 69 7.30 -4.31 12.76
N LYS A 70 7.78 -5.52 13.07
CA LYS A 70 7.10 -6.44 13.99
C LYS A 70 8.06 -7.03 15.03
N ALA A 71 8.82 -6.16 15.70
CA ALA A 71 9.73 -6.56 16.76
C ALA A 71 9.78 -5.54 17.92
N GLU A 72 8.67 -4.87 18.28
CA GLU A 72 8.67 -3.97 19.45
C GLU A 72 7.34 -3.93 20.24
N GLN A 73 6.56 -5.00 20.19
CA GLN A 73 5.36 -5.16 21.04
C GLN A 73 5.28 -6.60 21.59
N LEU A 74 6.38 -7.10 22.17
CA LEU A 74 6.31 -8.26 23.08
C LEU A 74 7.50 -8.20 24.05
N SER A 75 7.47 -7.23 24.95
CA SER A 75 8.32 -7.19 26.14
C SER A 75 7.61 -6.38 27.22
N THR A 76 6.77 -7.04 27.99
CA THR A 76 6.50 -6.78 29.41
C THR A 76 5.91 -8.05 30.00
#